data_AF-A0A4P5W5S5-F1
#
_entry.id   AF-A0A4P5W5S5-F1
#
_cell.length_a   1.000
_cell.length_b   1.000
_cell.length_c   1.000
_cell.angle_alpha   90.00
_cell.angle_beta   90.00
_cell.angle_gamma   90.00
#
_symmetry.space_group_name_H-M   'P 1'
#
loop_
_entity.id
_entity.type
_entity.pdbx_description
1 polymer ?
#
loop_
_entity_poly.entity_id
_entity_poly.type
_entity_poly.pdbx_seq_one_letter_code
_entity_poly.pdbx_strand_id
1 'polypeptide(L)'
;MADKPSGAELGDLLGKFFSRAQHEASRAARYGRDMLALRQLRTDRDQMFVKLGKEVRQLVDAGEVSHPGLVRGVGRIAEFEERIRVAEEALRRAGVDPDADAGAASPSEEGGG
;
A
#
# COMPACT_ATOMS: atom_id res chain seq x y z
N MET A 1 0.65 -42.84 42.71
CA MET A 1 1.25 -43.41 41.48
C MET A 1 0.59 -42.70 40.31
N ALA A 2 1.34 -41.86 39.59
CA ALA A 2 0.83 -41.29 38.34
C ALA A 2 0.90 -42.37 37.26
N ASP A 3 -0.25 -42.74 36.71
CA ASP A 3 -0.34 -43.71 35.62
C ASP A 3 0.31 -43.09 34.37
N LYS A 4 1.22 -43.83 33.73
CA LYS A 4 1.92 -43.32 32.54
C LYS A 4 0.98 -43.45 31.34
N PRO A 5 0.76 -42.38 30.56
CA PRO A 5 -0.14 -42.44 29.41
C PRO A 5 0.34 -43.49 28.41
N SER A 6 -0.60 -44.29 27.92
CA SER A 6 -0.28 -45.36 26.96
C SER A 6 0.10 -44.77 25.59
N GLY A 7 0.87 -45.52 24.78
CA GLY A 7 1.29 -45.06 23.45
C GLY A 7 0.13 -44.73 22.49
N ALA A 8 -1.04 -45.35 22.70
CA ALA A 8 -2.26 -45.06 21.93
C ALA A 8 -2.87 -43.69 22.30
N GLU A 9 -2.87 -43.33 23.58
CA GLU A 9 -3.36 -42.02 24.05
C GLU A 9 -2.47 -40.88 23.56
N LEU A 10 -1.15 -41.12 23.50
CA LEU A 10 -0.19 -40.16 22.97
C LEU A 10 -0.38 -39.93 21.46
N GLY A 11 -0.66 -40.99 20.71
CA GLY A 11 -0.96 -40.94 19.27
C GLY A 11 -2.25 -40.17 18.96
N ASP A 12 -3.32 -40.42 19.72
CA ASP A 12 -4.59 -39.69 19.59
C ASP A 12 -4.45 -38.21 19.93
N LEU A 13 -3.64 -37.89 20.95
CA LEU A 13 -3.36 -36.50 21.33
C LEU A 13 -2.62 -35.79 20.17
N LEU A 14 -1.56 -36.40 19.66
CA LEU A 14 -0.78 -35.86 18.53
C LEU A 14 -1.65 -35.69 17.27
N GLY A 15 -2.48 -36.68 16.93
CA GLY A 15 -3.38 -36.59 15.78
C GLY A 15 -4.36 -35.40 15.88
N LYS A 16 -4.92 -35.15 17.08
CA LYS A 16 -5.79 -33.99 17.33
C LYS A 16 -5.03 -32.67 17.22
N PHE A 17 -3.78 -32.62 17.70
CA PHE A 17 -2.92 -31.44 17.55
C PHE A 17 -2.59 -31.16 16.07
N PHE A 18 -2.25 -32.18 15.29
CA PHE A 18 -1.95 -32.04 13.86
C PHE A 18 -3.17 -31.57 13.05
N SER A 19 -4.35 -32.16 13.29
CA SER A 19 -5.59 -31.74 12.63
C SER A 19 -5.91 -30.28 12.94
N ARG A 20 -5.80 -29.87 14.21
CA ARG A 20 -6.01 -28.48 14.61
C ARG A 20 -4.98 -27.54 13.96
N ALA A 21 -3.70 -27.91 13.96
CA ALA A 21 -2.64 -27.13 13.34
C ALA A 21 -2.89 -26.94 11.83
N GLN A 22 -3.34 -27.98 11.12
CA GLN A 22 -3.66 -27.90 9.70
C GLN A 22 -4.85 -26.96 9.42
N HIS A 23 -5.88 -27.01 10.26
CA HIS A 23 -7.02 -26.09 10.17
C HIS A 23 -6.63 -24.63 10.45
N GLU A 24 -5.79 -24.40 11.46
CA GLU A 24 -5.28 -23.07 11.80
C GLU A 24 -4.35 -22.53 10.69
N ALA A 25 -3.48 -23.36 10.12
CA ALA A 25 -2.62 -23.01 8.99
C ALA A 25 -3.44 -22.63 7.75
N SER A 26 -4.49 -23.40 7.43
CA SER A 26 -5.38 -23.12 6.30
C SER A 26 -6.10 -21.78 6.47
N ARG A 27 -6.53 -21.46 7.69
CA ARG A 27 -7.12 -20.15 8.02
C ARG A 27 -6.11 -19.02 7.89
N ALA A 28 -4.89 -19.19 8.40
CA ALA A 28 -3.83 -18.19 8.29
C ALA A 28 -3.45 -17.93 6.83
N ALA A 29 -3.33 -18.98 6.01
CA ALA A 29 -3.05 -18.86 4.59
C ALA A 29 -4.18 -18.14 3.83
N ARG A 30 -5.45 -18.41 4.16
CA ARG A 30 -6.57 -17.66 3.59
C ARG A 30 -6.54 -16.18 4.00
N TYR A 31 -6.36 -15.91 5.29
CA TYR A 31 -6.27 -14.55 5.80
C TYR A 31 -5.13 -13.76 5.15
N GLY A 32 -3.94 -14.36 5.00
CA GLY A 32 -2.82 -13.73 4.33
C GLY A 32 -3.12 -13.35 2.87
N ARG A 33 -3.78 -14.25 2.12
CA ARG A 33 -4.21 -13.98 0.74
C ARG A 33 -5.24 -12.86 0.69
N ASP A 34 -6.25 -12.89 1.55
CA ASP A 34 -7.30 -11.86 1.60
C ASP A 34 -6.71 -10.48 1.96
N MET A 35 -5.74 -10.43 2.87
CA MET A 35 -5.04 -9.19 3.23
C MET A 35 -4.17 -8.65 2.09
N LEU A 36 -3.47 -9.52 1.36
CA LEU A 36 -2.70 -9.11 0.18
C LEU A 36 -3.61 -8.55 -0.91
N ALA A 37 -4.72 -9.25 -1.20
CA ALA A 37 -5.72 -8.78 -2.17
C ALA A 37 -6.32 -7.44 -1.75
N LEU A 38 -6.67 -7.26 -0.47
CA LEU A 38 -7.16 -5.99 0.05
C LEU A 38 -6.12 -4.86 -0.10
N ARG A 39 -4.85 -5.15 0.15
CA ARG A 39 -3.76 -4.18 -0.03
C ARG A 39 -3.66 -3.77 -1.49
N GLN A 40 -3.67 -4.73 -2.41
CA GLN A 40 -3.61 -4.46 -3.85
C GLN A 40 -4.78 -3.59 -4.29
N LEU A 41 -6.02 -3.95 -3.94
CA LEU A 41 -7.21 -3.18 -4.31
C LEU A 41 -7.17 -1.75 -3.78
N ARG A 42 -6.59 -1.51 -2.60
CA ARG A 42 -6.39 -0.17 -2.07
C ARG A 42 -5.36 0.61 -2.88
N THR A 43 -4.21 -0.01 -3.18
CA THR A 43 -3.18 0.58 -4.04
C THR A 43 -3.74 0.95 -5.41
N ASP A 44 -4.45 0.03 -6.07
CA ASP A 44 -5.05 0.26 -7.39
C ASP A 44 -6.07 1.41 -7.36
N ARG A 45 -6.94 1.45 -6.33
CA ARG A 45 -7.88 2.55 -6.13
C ARG A 45 -7.16 3.89 -5.98
N ASP A 46 -6.11 3.94 -5.18
CA ASP A 46 -5.39 5.18 -4.91
C ASP A 46 -4.64 5.66 -6.17
N GLN A 47 -4.04 4.75 -6.94
CA GLN A 47 -3.46 5.04 -8.25
C GLN A 47 -4.52 5.58 -9.23
N MET A 48 -5.71 4.99 -9.24
CA MET A 48 -6.81 5.47 -10.07
C MET A 48 -7.27 6.88 -9.68
N PHE A 49 -7.32 7.21 -8.39
CA PHE A 49 -7.59 8.57 -7.96
C PHE A 49 -6.50 9.55 -8.41
N VAL A 50 -5.22 9.16 -8.36
CA VAL A 50 -4.12 9.98 -8.89
C VAL A 50 -4.30 10.23 -10.39
N LYS A 51 -4.59 9.19 -11.16
CA LYS A 51 -4.82 9.31 -12.61
C LYS A 51 -6.02 10.22 -12.91
N LEU A 52 -7.16 9.95 -12.28
CA LEU A 52 -8.37 10.74 -12.45
C LEU A 52 -8.14 12.20 -12.07
N GLY A 53 -7.43 12.47 -10.98
CA GLY A 53 -7.09 13.84 -10.58
C GLY A 53 -6.24 14.58 -11.63
N LYS A 54 -5.28 13.89 -12.26
CA LYS A 54 -4.47 14.45 -13.36
C LYS A 54 -5.33 14.76 -14.59
N GLU A 55 -6.21 13.86 -14.99
CA GLU A 55 -7.13 14.07 -16.12
C GLU A 55 -8.09 15.22 -15.84
N VAL A 56 -8.69 15.28 -14.65
CA VAL A 56 -9.58 16.38 -14.24
C VAL A 56 -8.84 17.71 -14.25
N ARG A 57 -7.59 17.76 -13.77
CA ARG A 57 -6.77 18.98 -13.89
C ARG A 57 -6.60 19.40 -15.33
N GLN A 58 -6.24 18.48 -16.23
CA GLN A 58 -6.07 18.79 -17.65
C GLN A 58 -7.35 19.32 -18.29
N LEU A 59 -8.51 18.73 -17.97
CA LEU A 59 -9.81 19.18 -18.47
C LEU A 59 -10.18 20.58 -17.96
N VAL A 60 -9.85 20.90 -16.70
CA VAL A 60 -10.05 22.24 -16.13
C VAL A 60 -9.12 23.26 -16.80
N ASP A 61 -7.84 22.91 -16.96
CA ASP A 61 -6.83 23.78 -17.60
C ASP A 61 -7.16 24.02 -19.09
N ALA A 62 -7.71 23.03 -19.78
CA ALA A 62 -8.21 23.14 -21.16
C ALA A 62 -9.55 23.90 -21.27
N GLY A 63 -10.21 24.19 -20.14
CA GLY A 63 -11.51 24.86 -20.11
C GLY A 63 -12.70 23.98 -20.52
N GLU A 64 -12.48 22.68 -20.71
CA GLU A 64 -13.52 21.70 -21.06
C GLU A 64 -14.48 21.41 -19.89
N VAL A 65 -13.98 21.54 -18.66
CA VAL A 65 -14.76 21.42 -17.43
C VAL A 65 -14.59 22.66 -16.57
N SER A 66 -15.70 23.33 -16.24
CA SER A 66 -15.69 24.50 -15.36
C SER A 66 -16.59 24.28 -14.16
N HIS A 67 -15.99 24.08 -12.99
CA HIS A 67 -16.69 23.99 -11.72
C HIS A 67 -15.89 24.72 -10.63
N PRO A 68 -16.51 25.61 -9.82
CA PRO A 68 -15.79 26.40 -8.81
C PRO A 68 -15.02 25.56 -7.78
N GLY A 69 -15.49 24.35 -7.48
CA GLY A 69 -14.77 23.42 -6.61
C GLY A 69 -13.49 22.87 -7.24
N LEU A 70 -13.53 22.55 -8.54
CA LEU A 70 -12.40 21.96 -9.26
C LEU A 70 -11.33 23.00 -9.57
N VAL A 71 -11.75 24.19 -10.03
CA VAL A 71 -10.83 25.33 -10.27
C VAL A 71 -10.06 25.69 -9.00
N ARG A 72 -10.75 25.79 -7.85
CA ARG A 72 -10.10 26.02 -6.55
C ARG A 72 -9.15 24.89 -6.18
N GLY A 73 -9.55 23.63 -6.39
CA GLY A 73 -8.72 22.46 -6.13
C GLY A 73 -7.42 22.48 -6.95
N VAL A 74 -7.53 22.65 -8.27
CA VAL A 74 -6.39 22.75 -9.19
C VAL A 74 -5.48 23.92 -8.82
N GLY A 75 -6.04 25.09 -8.50
CA GLY A 75 -5.25 26.24 -8.06
C GLY A 75 -4.43 25.96 -6.79
N ARG A 76 -5.00 25.23 -5.82
CA ARG A 76 -4.25 24.81 -4.61
C ARG A 76 -3.15 23.81 -4.91
N ILE A 77 -3.35 22.91 -5.87
CA ILE A 77 -2.30 21.98 -6.31
C ILE A 77 -1.14 22.78 -6.91
N ALA A 78 -1.41 23.76 -7.78
CA ALA A 78 -0.38 24.62 -8.34
C ALA A 78 0.39 25.41 -7.27
N GLU A 79 -0.29 25.91 -6.23
CA GLU A 79 0.37 26.53 -5.07
C GLU A 79 1.31 25.55 -4.34
N PHE A 80 0.87 24.31 -4.11
CA PHE A 80 1.72 23.29 -3.48
C PHE A 80 2.91 22.91 -4.35
N GLU A 81 2.73 22.74 -5.66
CA GLU A 81 3.81 22.45 -6.60
C GLU A 81 4.89 23.55 -6.56
N GLU A 82 4.48 24.81 -6.56
CA GLU A 82 5.42 25.93 -6.47
C GLU A 82 6.17 25.94 -5.12
N ARG A 83 5.46 25.69 -4.01
CA ARG A 83 6.08 25.62 -2.68
C ARG A 83 7.06 24.45 -2.55
N ILE A 84 6.72 23.30 -3.13
CA ILE A 84 7.59 22.12 -3.19
C ILE A 84 8.85 22.48 -3.99
N ARG A 85 8.71 23.05 -5.19
CA ARG A 85 9.83 23.48 -6.03
C ARG A 85 10.79 24.42 -5.28
N VAL A 86 10.25 25.43 -4.60
CA VAL A 86 11.05 26.37 -3.79
C VAL A 86 11.77 25.65 -2.65
N ALA A 87 11.11 24.72 -1.96
CA ALA A 87 11.71 23.96 -0.88
C ALA A 87 12.82 23.02 -1.38
N GLU A 88 12.61 22.31 -2.48
CA GLU A 88 13.61 21.46 -3.13
C GLU A 88 14.83 22.25 -3.58
N GLU A 89 14.64 23.44 -4.15
CA GLU A 89 15.73 24.35 -4.52
C GLU A 89 16.52 24.84 -3.31
N ALA A 90 15.87 25.03 -2.17
CA ALA A 90 16.54 25.41 -0.92
C ALA A 90 17.37 24.25 -0.36
N LEU A 91 16.84 23.02 -0.37
CA LEU A 91 17.56 21.82 0.04
C LEU A 91 18.78 21.57 -0.84
N ARG A 92 18.62 21.64 -2.17
CA ARG A 92 19.74 21.51 -3.12
C ARG A 92 20.85 22.54 -2.86
N ARG A 93 20.49 23.80 -2.56
CA ARG A 93 21.46 24.84 -2.18
C ARG A 93 22.18 24.55 -0.86
N ALA A 94 21.53 23.86 0.06
CA ALA A 94 22.13 23.39 1.32
C ALA A 94 22.98 22.12 1.15
N GLY A 95 23.10 21.58 -0.06
CA GLY A 95 23.81 20.33 -0.32
C GLY A 95 23.06 19.08 0.13
N VAL A 96 21.76 19.21 0.41
CA VAL A 96 20.87 18.08 0.72
C VAL A 96 20.15 17.68 -0.56
N ASP A 97 20.27 16.41 -0.94
CA ASP A 97 19.50 15.86 -2.05
C ASP A 97 18.07 15.56 -1.57
N PRO A 98 17.05 16.29 -2.06
CA PRO A 98 15.65 16.06 -1.66
C PRO A 98 15.11 14.69 -2.12
N ASP A 99 15.73 14.06 -3.11
CA ASP A 99 15.26 12.79 -3.67
C ASP A 99 15.92 11.57 -3.02
N ALA A 100 16.99 11.77 -2.23
CA ALA A 100 17.72 10.69 -1.57
C ALA A 100 16.88 9.89 -0.57
N ASP A 101 15.88 10.51 0.06
CA ASP A 101 14.96 9.86 1.00
C ASP A 101 13.64 9.42 0.34
N ALA A 102 13.29 10.02 -0.81
CA ALA A 102 12.08 9.68 -1.57
C ALA A 102 12.14 8.26 -2.17
N GLY A 103 13.35 7.75 -2.44
CA GLY A 103 13.59 6.38 -2.91
C GLY A 103 13.27 5.27 -1.88
N ALA A 104 13.15 5.60 -0.59
CA ALA A 104 12.87 4.60 0.45
C ALA A 104 11.37 4.25 0.59
N ALA A 105 10.47 5.05 -0.01
CA ALA A 105 9.02 4.90 0.15
C ALA A 105 8.29 4.30 -1.08
N SER A 106 8.99 3.98 -2.16
CA SER A 106 8.39 3.36 -3.37
C SER A 106 8.85 1.92 -3.56
N PRO A 107 8.03 0.91 -3.25
CA PRO A 107 8.23 -0.42 -3.80
C PRO A 107 7.68 -0.43 -5.23
N SER A 108 8.48 0.04 -6.18
CA SER A 108 8.30 -0.20 -7.62
C SER A 108 9.30 -1.29 -7.98
N GLU A 109 8.87 -2.53 -8.13
CA GLU A 109 8.75 -3.14 -9.46
C GLU A 109 10.06 -3.07 -10.27
N GLU A 110 10.89 -4.09 -10.14
CA GLU A 110 11.70 -4.58 -11.26
C GLU A 110 11.20 -5.99 -11.63
N GLY A 111 10.48 -6.08 -12.75
CA GLY A 111 10.45 -7.28 -13.58
C GLY A 111 11.87 -7.54 -14.11
N GLY A 112 12.29 -8.79 -14.26
CA GLY A 112 11.86 -9.60 -15.39
C GLY A 112 13.04 -9.74 -16.36
N GLY A 113 13.70 -10.90 -16.28
CA GLY A 113 14.65 -11.43 -17.24
C GLY A 113 14.45 -12.93 -17.34
#